data_AF-A0A414Y5N4-F1
#
_entry.id   AF-A0A414Y5N4-F1
#
_cell.length_a   1.000
_cell.length_b   1.000
_cell.length_c   1.000
_cell.angle_alpha   90.00
_cell.angle_beta   90.00
_cell.angle_gamma   90.00
#
_symmetry.space_group_name_H-M   'P 1'
#
loop_
_entity.id
_entity.type
_entity.pdbx_description
1 polymer ?
#
loop_
_entity_poly.entity_id
_entity_poly.type
_entity_poly.pdbx_seq_one_letter_code
_entity_poly.pdbx_strand_id
1 'polypeptide(L)'
;MVEYAVSDLVKEVKVLLDRNQESAGLLAPSDSDTLSQAELIESKIVDAARIILSDAPEDMVEGTSCTNAVTWTDSNGGYYVGKMVLPTDMLRILSVKAEGWNRPATIISESDDAYKYQNCKYGVRGNPERPIAAIVHTANGKSIELYTSKKQDATLAFIYVQVPSITTEQKISLPSILKDSILYMAGYLTCVSLGDTDTASGFLGVARKLAHIVEPTTS
;
A
#
# COMPACT_ATOMS: atom_id res chain seq x y z
N MET A 1 -13.57 0.87 -1.99
CA MET A 1 -13.02 2.04 -1.28
C MET A 1 -14.18 2.86 -0.79
N VAL A 2 -14.14 3.30 0.46
CA VAL A 2 -15.20 4.11 1.09
C VAL A 2 -14.55 5.37 1.64
N GLU A 3 -15.20 6.51 1.44
CA GLU A 3 -14.79 7.77 2.02
C GLU A 3 -15.33 7.89 3.45
N TYR A 4 -14.44 8.19 4.39
CA TYR A 4 -14.78 8.42 5.79
C TYR A 4 -14.41 9.84 6.19
N ALA A 5 -15.26 10.48 6.99
CA ALA A 5 -14.88 11.73 7.66
C ALA A 5 -13.81 11.43 8.71
N VAL A 6 -12.71 12.18 8.68
CA VAL A 6 -11.60 12.01 9.62
C VAL A 6 -12.08 12.20 11.06
N SER A 7 -12.98 13.16 11.29
CA SER A 7 -13.56 13.41 12.61
C SER A 7 -14.34 12.22 13.19
N ASP A 8 -14.96 11.38 12.34
CA ASP A 8 -15.66 10.18 12.80
C ASP A 8 -14.67 9.07 13.13
N LEU A 9 -13.62 8.89 12.32
CA LEU A 9 -12.54 7.97 12.63
C LEU A 9 -11.84 8.35 13.95
N VAL A 10 -11.59 9.64 14.19
CA VAL A 10 -11.00 10.12 15.45
C VAL A 10 -11.89 9.76 16.64
N LYS A 11 -13.22 9.95 16.54
CA LYS A 11 -14.15 9.55 17.60
C LYS A 11 -14.11 8.04 17.85
N GLU A 12 -14.06 7.24 16.79
CA GLU A 12 -13.99 5.78 16.92
C GLU A 12 -12.69 5.33 17.61
N VAL A 13 -11.53 5.91 17.25
CA VAL A 13 -10.27 5.61 17.96
C VAL A 13 -10.35 6.04 19.42
N LYS A 14 -10.90 7.22 19.74
CA LYS A 14 -11.10 7.63 21.13
C LYS A 14 -11.90 6.61 21.94
N VAL A 15 -13.01 6.12 21.38
CA VAL A 15 -13.81 5.06 22.02
C VAL A 15 -13.00 3.78 22.24
N LEU A 16 -12.09 3.42 21.32
CA LEU A 16 -11.17 2.29 21.51
C LEU A 16 -10.18 2.51 22.65
N LEU A 17 -9.63 3.73 22.78
CA LEU A 17 -8.72 4.11 23.85
C LEU A 17 -9.43 4.11 25.21
N ASP A 18 -10.58 4.77 25.30
CA ASP A 18 -11.33 4.95 26.56
C ASP A 18 -11.78 3.61 27.14
N ARG A 19 -12.25 2.68 26.29
CA ARG A 19 -12.63 1.31 26.71
C ARG A 19 -11.48 0.52 27.32
N ASN A 20 -10.25 0.77 26.89
CA ASN A 20 -9.08 0.14 27.52
C ASN A 20 -8.70 0.85 28.82
N GLN A 21 -8.87 2.17 28.90
CA GLN A 21 -8.62 2.94 30.12
C GLN A 21 -9.60 2.67 31.25
N GLU A 22 -10.86 2.31 30.98
CA GLU A 22 -11.80 1.89 32.05
C GLU A 22 -11.30 0.66 32.84
N SER A 23 -10.39 -0.14 32.25
CA SER A 23 -9.73 -1.26 32.95
C SER A 23 -8.57 -0.80 33.86
N ALA A 24 -8.05 0.42 33.65
CA ALA A 24 -6.91 0.99 34.33
C ALA A 24 -7.32 2.31 35.04
N GLY A 25 -7.98 2.21 36.19
CA GLY A 25 -8.12 3.28 37.19
C GLY A 25 -8.43 4.69 36.67
N LEU A 26 -9.72 5.04 36.69
CA LEU A 26 -10.31 6.32 36.26
C LEU A 26 -9.52 7.58 36.68
N LEU A 27 -8.63 8.09 35.83
CA LEU A 27 -8.15 9.47 35.87
C LEU A 27 -8.99 10.28 34.90
N ALA A 28 -9.78 11.21 35.42
CA ALA A 28 -10.62 12.09 34.59
C ALA A 28 -9.71 13.00 33.73
N PRO A 29 -9.75 12.90 32.39
CA PRO A 29 -8.99 13.79 31.53
C PRO A 29 -9.48 15.24 31.68
N SER A 30 -8.58 16.23 31.58
CA SER A 30 -8.99 17.62 31.44
C SER A 30 -9.38 17.93 29.99
N ASP A 31 -10.27 18.91 29.75
CA ASP A 31 -10.74 19.24 28.39
C ASP A 31 -9.59 19.54 27.40
N SER A 32 -8.49 20.12 27.89
CA SER A 32 -7.27 20.39 27.13
C SER A 32 -6.53 19.10 26.70
N ASP A 33 -6.56 18.06 27.52
CA ASP A 33 -5.96 16.75 27.21
C ASP A 33 -6.77 16.06 26.10
N THR A 34 -8.09 16.21 26.10
CA THR A 34 -8.98 15.62 25.08
C THR A 34 -8.82 16.26 23.69
N LEU A 35 -8.52 17.55 23.61
CA LEU A 35 -8.25 18.26 22.34
C LEU A 35 -6.89 17.82 21.77
N SER A 36 -5.84 17.85 22.59
CA SER A 36 -4.50 17.42 22.16
C SER A 36 -4.47 15.94 21.74
N GLN A 37 -5.25 15.07 22.39
CA GLN A 37 -5.40 13.68 22.00
C GLN A 37 -6.11 13.51 20.65
N ALA A 38 -7.11 14.35 20.33
CA ALA A 38 -7.81 14.29 19.04
C ALA A 38 -6.87 14.61 17.87
N GLU A 39 -6.10 15.69 18.00
CA GLU A 39 -5.11 16.13 17.01
C GLU A 39 -4.01 15.07 16.85
N LEU A 40 -3.59 14.47 17.96
CA LEU A 40 -2.62 13.38 17.93
C LEU A 40 -3.17 12.18 17.15
N ILE A 41 -4.39 11.71 17.44
CA ILE A 41 -5.03 10.60 16.72
C ILE A 41 -5.13 10.92 15.23
N GLU A 42 -5.63 12.11 14.88
CA GLU A 42 -5.76 12.57 13.49
C GLU A 42 -4.43 12.44 12.74
N SER A 43 -3.33 12.90 13.37
CA SER A 43 -2.00 12.81 12.79
C SER A 43 -1.52 11.37 12.55
N LYS A 44 -2.07 10.37 13.26
CA LYS A 44 -1.68 8.96 13.15
C LYS A 44 -2.53 8.16 12.17
N ILE A 45 -3.71 8.64 11.76
CA ILE A 45 -4.61 7.89 10.87
C ILE A 45 -3.94 7.57 9.53
N VAL A 46 -3.23 8.53 8.93
CA VAL A 46 -2.55 8.33 7.64
C VAL A 46 -1.41 7.32 7.77
N ASP A 47 -0.59 7.44 8.82
CA ASP A 47 0.52 6.50 9.08
C ASP A 47 -0.01 5.10 9.35
N ALA A 48 -1.06 4.97 10.16
CA ALA A 48 -1.72 3.70 10.43
C ALA A 48 -2.26 3.05 9.17
N ALA A 49 -2.97 3.82 8.33
CA ALA A 49 -3.46 3.35 7.04
C ALA A 49 -2.31 2.90 6.15
N ARG A 50 -1.23 3.67 6.08
CA ARG A 50 -0.05 3.33 5.28
C ARG A 50 0.59 2.01 5.71
N ILE A 51 0.75 1.78 7.02
CA ILE A 51 1.32 0.55 7.56
C ILE A 51 0.44 -0.65 7.19
N ILE A 52 -0.85 -0.59 7.51
CA ILE A 52 -1.78 -1.69 7.25
C ILE A 52 -1.89 -2.00 5.75
N LEU A 53 -2.03 -0.98 4.91
CA LEU A 53 -2.13 -1.18 3.46
C LEU A 53 -0.84 -1.71 2.82
N SER A 54 0.32 -1.46 3.44
CA SER A 54 1.61 -1.98 2.96
C SER A 54 1.76 -3.47 3.26
N ASP A 55 1.30 -3.90 4.43
CA ASP A 55 1.59 -5.22 4.99
C ASP A 55 0.43 -6.22 4.82
N ALA A 56 -0.81 -5.75 4.65
CA ALA A 56 -1.97 -6.60 4.44
C ALA A 56 -1.80 -7.45 3.17
N PRO A 57 -2.33 -8.68 3.13
CA PRO A 57 -2.26 -9.51 1.93
C PRO A 57 -3.06 -8.91 0.76
N GLU A 58 -2.75 -9.33 -0.47
CA GLU A 58 -3.31 -8.73 -1.70
C GLU A 58 -4.83 -8.85 -1.81
N ASP A 59 -5.42 -9.90 -1.24
CA ASP A 59 -6.86 -10.17 -1.22
C ASP A 59 -7.65 -9.23 -0.29
N MET A 60 -6.97 -8.58 0.66
CA MET A 60 -7.58 -7.67 1.64
C MET A 60 -7.53 -6.20 1.18
N VAL A 61 -6.74 -5.88 0.16
CA VAL A 61 -6.56 -4.51 -0.33
C VAL A 61 -7.29 -4.27 -1.64
N GLU A 62 -7.82 -3.06 -1.78
CA GLU A 62 -8.38 -2.58 -3.03
C GLU A 62 -7.36 -1.71 -3.76
N GLY A 63 -7.33 -1.79 -5.09
CA GLY A 63 -6.39 -1.05 -5.92
C GLY A 63 -7.06 -0.07 -6.88
N THR A 64 -6.32 0.96 -7.23
CA THR A 64 -6.65 1.95 -8.25
C THR A 64 -5.99 1.56 -9.57
N SER A 65 -6.71 1.77 -10.67
CA SER A 65 -6.17 1.56 -12.02
C SER A 65 -5.29 2.74 -12.43
N CYS A 66 -4.07 2.47 -12.90
CA CYS A 66 -3.18 3.48 -13.45
C CYS A 66 -3.50 3.69 -14.94
N THR A 67 -3.58 4.96 -15.35
CA THR A 67 -3.85 5.36 -16.73
C THR A 67 -2.64 6.00 -17.42
N ASN A 68 -1.44 5.88 -16.83
CA ASN A 68 -0.23 6.45 -17.39
C ASN A 68 0.09 5.80 -18.74
N ALA A 69 0.60 6.61 -19.68
CA ALA A 69 0.96 6.13 -21.00
C ALA A 69 2.17 5.20 -20.95
N VAL A 70 2.12 4.11 -21.72
CA VAL A 70 3.22 3.17 -21.91
C VAL A 70 3.86 3.42 -23.27
N THR A 71 5.18 3.59 -23.29
CA THR A 71 5.95 3.65 -24.53
C THR A 71 6.54 2.27 -24.82
N TRP A 72 6.18 1.67 -25.94
CA TRP A 72 6.71 0.39 -26.39
C TRP A 72 7.81 0.58 -27.44
N THR A 73 8.98 0.00 -27.18
CA THR A 73 10.15 0.08 -28.07
C THR A 73 10.49 -1.31 -28.60
N ASP A 74 10.78 -1.41 -29.91
CA ASP A 74 11.25 -2.66 -30.50
C ASP A 74 12.55 -3.09 -29.82
N SER A 75 12.55 -4.33 -29.36
CA SER A 75 13.68 -4.91 -28.64
C SER A 75 14.34 -6.06 -29.36
N ASN A 76 13.78 -6.54 -30.48
CA ASN A 76 14.33 -7.44 -31.51
C ASN A 76 13.20 -8.20 -32.21
N GLY A 77 12.94 -7.91 -33.48
CA GLY A 77 12.24 -8.84 -34.40
C GLY A 77 10.77 -9.09 -34.07
N GLY A 78 10.03 -8.03 -33.73
CA GLY A 78 8.58 -8.10 -33.45
C GLY A 78 8.21 -8.29 -31.98
N TYR A 79 9.18 -8.20 -31.06
CA TYR A 79 8.95 -8.10 -29.62
C TYR A 79 9.27 -6.71 -29.11
N TYR A 80 8.41 -6.21 -28.24
CA TYR A 80 8.46 -4.86 -27.70
C TYR A 80 8.66 -4.87 -26.19
N VAL A 81 9.43 -3.90 -25.70
CA VAL A 81 9.59 -3.60 -24.27
C VAL A 81 8.81 -2.34 -23.97
N GLY A 82 7.91 -2.42 -23.00
CA GLY A 82 7.12 -1.29 -22.55
C GLY A 82 7.84 -0.54 -21.45
N LYS A 83 7.71 0.78 -21.42
CA LYS A 83 8.20 1.63 -20.33
C LYS A 83 7.11 2.61 -19.91
N MET A 84 6.90 2.73 -18.62
CA MET A 84 5.93 3.65 -18.03
C MET A 84 6.52 4.27 -16.76
N VAL A 85 6.29 5.57 -16.56
CA VAL A 85 6.62 6.23 -15.29
C VAL A 85 5.59 5.80 -14.25
N LEU A 86 6.05 5.38 -13.08
CA LEU A 86 5.16 4.94 -12.00
C LEU A 86 4.44 6.15 -11.37
N PRO A 87 3.18 5.99 -10.92
CA PRO A 87 2.50 7.05 -10.17
C PRO A 87 3.28 7.46 -8.93
N THR A 88 3.33 8.77 -8.65
CA THR A 88 4.08 9.32 -7.50
C THR A 88 3.42 8.99 -6.16
N ASP A 89 2.12 8.71 -6.19
CA ASP A 89 1.29 8.35 -5.05
C ASP A 89 1.11 6.83 -4.92
N MET A 90 1.97 6.03 -5.55
CA MET A 90 1.90 4.58 -5.46
C MET A 90 2.55 4.07 -4.17
N LEU A 91 1.77 3.36 -3.36
CA LEU A 91 2.26 2.66 -2.17
C LEU A 91 2.89 1.31 -2.55
N ARG A 92 2.13 0.46 -3.25
CA ARG A 92 2.60 -0.83 -3.76
C ARG A 92 1.82 -1.28 -5.00
N ILE A 93 2.42 -2.15 -5.79
CA ILE A 93 1.81 -2.73 -6.99
C ILE A 93 1.00 -3.98 -6.59
N LEU A 94 -0.19 -4.15 -7.14
CA LEU A 94 -0.99 -5.38 -6.98
C LEU A 94 -0.95 -6.25 -8.24
N SER A 95 -1.09 -5.64 -9.42
CA SER A 95 -1.10 -6.40 -10.66
C SER A 95 -0.66 -5.54 -11.83
N VAL A 96 0.16 -6.11 -12.70
CA VAL A 96 0.59 -5.49 -13.95
C VAL A 96 0.39 -6.51 -15.06
N LYS A 97 -0.49 -6.22 -16.01
CA LYS A 97 -0.78 -7.13 -17.12
C LYS A 97 -0.92 -6.35 -18.42
N ALA A 98 0.05 -6.52 -19.32
CA ALA A 98 -0.08 -6.03 -20.67
C ALA A 98 -0.98 -6.94 -21.51
N GLU A 99 -1.55 -6.38 -22.55
CA GLU A 99 -2.35 -7.11 -23.52
C GLU A 99 -1.57 -8.27 -24.16
N GLY A 100 -2.21 -9.43 -24.26
CA GLY A 100 -1.60 -10.64 -24.81
C GLY A 100 -0.75 -11.44 -23.82
N TRP A 101 -0.57 -10.98 -22.58
CA TRP A 101 0.03 -11.80 -21.52
C TRP A 101 -0.97 -12.80 -20.95
N ASN A 102 -0.51 -14.03 -20.68
CA ASN A 102 -1.36 -15.11 -20.17
C ASN A 102 -1.75 -14.90 -18.70
N ARG A 103 -0.93 -14.17 -17.95
CA ARG A 103 -1.11 -13.87 -16.52
C ARG A 103 -0.49 -12.51 -16.16
N PRO A 104 -0.76 -11.94 -14.98
CA PRO A 104 -0.02 -10.78 -14.49
C PRO A 104 1.47 -11.05 -14.42
N ALA A 105 2.27 -10.00 -14.61
CA ALA A 105 3.72 -10.06 -14.51
C ALA A 105 4.18 -10.37 -13.09
N THR A 106 5.28 -11.13 -13.02
CA THR A 106 6.10 -11.14 -11.81
C THR A 106 6.82 -9.79 -11.71
N ILE A 107 6.65 -9.12 -10.58
CA ILE A 107 7.30 -7.84 -10.31
C ILE A 107 8.69 -8.11 -9.73
N ILE A 108 9.69 -7.46 -10.31
CA ILE A 108 11.08 -7.49 -9.84
C ILE A 108 11.63 -6.07 -9.74
N SER A 109 12.77 -5.93 -9.08
CA SER A 109 13.57 -4.72 -8.96
C SER A 109 14.85 -4.82 -9.80
N GLU A 110 15.45 -3.67 -10.11
CA GLU A 110 16.77 -3.64 -10.79
C GLU A 110 17.91 -4.28 -9.98
N SER A 111 17.73 -4.45 -8.66
CA SER A 111 18.67 -5.17 -7.79
C SER A 111 18.54 -6.69 -7.85
N ASP A 112 17.44 -7.22 -8.36
CA ASP A 112 17.24 -8.67 -8.44
C ASP A 112 18.12 -9.29 -9.52
N ASP A 113 18.71 -10.46 -9.24
CA ASP A 113 19.48 -11.21 -10.24
C ASP A 113 18.64 -11.53 -11.48
N ALA A 114 17.33 -11.72 -11.30
CA ALA A 114 16.36 -11.90 -12.37
C ALA A 114 16.39 -10.75 -13.41
N TYR A 115 16.71 -9.52 -12.98
CA TYR A 115 16.74 -8.35 -13.84
C TYR A 115 17.87 -8.42 -14.88
N LYS A 116 19.03 -8.99 -14.51
CA LYS A 116 20.20 -9.15 -15.40
C LYS A 116 19.86 -9.94 -16.67
N TYR A 117 18.90 -10.85 -16.59
CA TYR A 117 18.46 -11.66 -17.71
C TYR A 117 17.49 -10.95 -18.66
N GLN A 118 16.88 -9.82 -18.27
CA GLN A 118 15.83 -9.17 -19.06
C GLN A 118 16.35 -8.47 -20.32
N ASN A 119 17.62 -8.07 -20.28
CA ASN A 119 18.36 -7.52 -21.42
C ASN A 119 19.07 -8.60 -22.27
N CYS A 120 18.90 -9.88 -21.93
CA CYS A 120 19.51 -10.97 -22.69
C CYS A 120 18.79 -11.20 -24.02
N LYS A 121 19.57 -11.26 -25.10
CA LYS A 121 19.06 -11.49 -26.47
C LYS A 121 18.76 -12.97 -26.77
N TYR A 122 19.21 -13.90 -25.93
CA TYR A 122 19.17 -15.35 -26.18
C TYR A 122 17.97 -16.08 -25.55
N GLY A 123 16.88 -15.36 -25.24
CA GLY A 123 15.58 -15.99 -24.91
C GLY A 123 15.28 -16.27 -23.43
N VAL A 124 16.13 -15.83 -22.50
CA VAL A 124 15.89 -15.98 -21.03
C VAL A 124 15.13 -14.80 -20.40
N ARG A 125 14.76 -13.80 -21.20
CA ARG A 125 13.96 -12.65 -20.78
C ARG A 125 12.48 -13.02 -20.56
N GLY A 126 11.74 -12.15 -19.89
CA GLY A 126 10.29 -12.22 -19.77
C GLY A 126 9.58 -12.26 -21.12
N ASN A 127 8.53 -13.08 -21.19
CA ASN A 127 7.72 -13.31 -22.39
C ASN A 127 6.23 -13.35 -22.02
N PRO A 128 5.30 -13.32 -22.99
CA PRO A 128 3.87 -13.32 -22.68
C PRO A 128 3.36 -14.48 -21.81
N GLU A 129 4.05 -15.63 -21.86
CA GLU A 129 3.75 -16.82 -21.06
C GLU A 129 4.33 -16.71 -19.62
N ARG A 130 5.47 -16.04 -19.48
CA ARG A 130 6.17 -15.73 -18.21
C ARG A 130 6.49 -14.22 -18.14
N PRO A 131 5.47 -13.37 -17.97
CA PRO A 131 5.67 -11.94 -18.05
C PRO A 131 6.43 -11.42 -16.83
N ILE A 132 7.31 -10.45 -17.07
CA ILE A 132 8.14 -9.82 -16.05
C ILE A 132 7.98 -8.31 -16.17
N ALA A 133 7.80 -7.65 -15.03
CA ALA A 133 7.81 -6.20 -14.95
C ALA A 133 8.87 -5.77 -13.94
N ALA A 134 9.80 -4.93 -14.37
CA ALA A 134 10.94 -4.51 -13.56
C ALA A 134 10.80 -3.06 -13.12
N ILE A 135 10.87 -2.80 -11.82
CA ILE A 135 10.94 -1.46 -11.26
C ILE A 135 12.39 -0.99 -11.37
N VAL A 136 12.58 0.16 -12.03
CA VAL A 136 13.89 0.75 -12.32
C VAL A 136 13.92 2.21 -11.92
N HIS A 137 15.09 2.70 -11.49
CA HIS A 137 15.26 4.12 -11.21
C HIS A 137 15.73 4.86 -12.47
N THR A 138 15.10 5.99 -12.75
CA THR A 138 15.40 6.85 -13.90
C THR A 138 15.56 8.29 -13.47
N ALA A 139 16.08 9.15 -14.36
CA ALA A 139 16.18 10.59 -14.08
C ALA A 139 14.83 11.25 -13.74
N ASN A 140 13.72 10.68 -14.21
CA ASN A 140 12.36 11.16 -13.97
C ASN A 140 11.69 10.47 -12.76
N GLY A 141 12.45 9.80 -11.89
CA GLY A 141 11.95 9.02 -10.76
C GLY A 141 11.84 7.53 -11.07
N LYS A 142 10.92 6.83 -10.40
CA LYS A 142 10.72 5.38 -10.58
C LYS A 142 9.93 5.10 -11.85
N SER A 143 10.41 4.18 -12.67
CA SER A 143 9.71 3.67 -13.85
C SER A 143 9.52 2.16 -13.74
N ILE A 144 8.64 1.62 -14.56
CA ILE A 144 8.47 0.19 -14.74
C ILE A 144 8.75 -0.18 -16.20
N GLU A 145 9.52 -1.24 -16.38
CA GLU A 145 9.82 -1.84 -17.67
C GLU A 145 9.07 -3.16 -17.84
N LEU A 146 8.46 -3.39 -19.00
CA LEU A 146 7.53 -4.49 -19.26
C LEU A 146 8.13 -5.45 -20.30
N TYR A 147 8.43 -6.68 -19.89
CA TYR A 147 9.12 -7.69 -20.68
C TYR A 147 8.20 -8.91 -20.92
N THR A 148 7.74 -9.21 -22.13
CA THR A 148 7.74 -8.44 -23.39
C THR A 148 6.38 -8.57 -24.06
N SER A 149 6.03 -7.65 -24.96
CA SER A 149 4.80 -7.72 -25.76
C SER A 149 5.10 -8.12 -27.20
N LYS A 150 4.15 -8.76 -27.86
CA LYS A 150 4.16 -9.02 -29.32
C LYS A 150 3.53 -7.87 -30.12
N LYS A 151 3.04 -6.82 -29.44
CA LYS A 151 2.39 -5.64 -30.02
C LYS A 151 3.10 -4.36 -29.60
N GLN A 152 3.19 -3.41 -30.52
CA GLN A 152 3.78 -2.07 -30.30
C GLN A 152 2.83 -1.12 -29.55
N ASP A 153 1.56 -1.47 -29.45
CA ASP A 153 0.48 -0.65 -28.90
C ASP A 153 -0.34 -1.41 -27.86
N ALA A 154 0.26 -2.41 -27.21
CA ALA A 154 -0.41 -3.21 -26.18
C ALA A 154 -0.95 -2.33 -25.06
N THR A 155 -2.23 -2.51 -24.74
CA THR A 155 -2.86 -1.89 -23.59
C THR A 155 -2.30 -2.46 -22.27
N LEU A 156 -2.32 -1.67 -21.20
CA LEU A 156 -1.81 -2.07 -19.89
C LEU A 156 -2.91 -2.00 -18.83
N ALA A 157 -3.21 -3.13 -18.20
CA ALA A 157 -3.96 -3.18 -16.95
C ALA A 157 -2.96 -3.13 -15.79
N PHE A 158 -2.87 -1.97 -15.13
CA PHE A 158 -1.98 -1.75 -13.99
C PHE A 158 -2.82 -1.34 -12.78
N ILE A 159 -2.75 -2.13 -11.72
CA ILE A 159 -3.51 -1.93 -10.48
C ILE A 159 -2.51 -1.75 -9.33
N TYR A 160 -2.70 -0.69 -8.55
CA TYR A 160 -1.83 -0.36 -7.43
C TYR A 160 -2.62 0.17 -6.23
N VAL A 161 -2.02 0.05 -5.05
CA VAL A 161 -2.54 0.69 -3.84
C VAL A 161 -1.97 2.12 -3.79
N GLN A 162 -2.86 3.09 -3.68
CA GLN A 162 -2.46 4.50 -3.53
C GLN A 162 -2.02 4.78 -2.10
N VAL A 163 -1.09 5.72 -1.92
CA VAL A 163 -0.72 6.25 -0.61
C VAL A 163 -1.96 6.93 -0.01
N PRO A 164 -2.44 6.49 1.17
CA PRO A 164 -3.59 7.13 1.80
C PRO A 164 -3.27 8.58 2.14
N SER A 165 -4.22 9.47 1.92
CA SER A 165 -4.09 10.90 2.22
C SER A 165 -5.43 11.49 2.62
N ILE A 166 -5.39 12.52 3.47
CA ILE A 166 -6.57 13.28 3.87
C ILE A 166 -6.81 14.38 2.82
N THR A 167 -8.04 14.46 2.32
CA THR A 167 -8.45 15.47 1.35
C THR A 167 -8.70 16.82 2.03
N THR A 168 -8.81 17.89 1.24
CA THR A 168 -9.17 19.24 1.74
C THR A 168 -10.53 19.29 2.44
N GLU A 169 -11.41 18.31 2.18
CA GLU A 169 -12.72 18.15 2.83
C GLU A 169 -12.66 17.37 4.15
N GLN A 170 -11.46 17.09 4.69
CA GLN A 170 -11.27 16.30 5.91
C GLN A 170 -11.85 14.89 5.80
N LYS A 171 -11.67 14.27 4.64
CA LYS A 171 -12.05 12.88 4.37
C LYS A 171 -10.83 12.05 3.98
N ILE A 172 -10.91 10.76 4.23
CA ILE A 172 -9.91 9.78 3.81
C ILE A 172 -10.60 8.58 3.17
N SER A 173 -10.04 8.10 2.06
CA SER A 173 -10.54 6.92 1.35
C SER A 173 -9.82 5.68 1.86
N LEU A 174 -10.56 4.73 2.45
CA LEU A 174 -10.01 3.50 3.03
C LEU A 174 -10.80 2.27 2.54
N PRO A 175 -10.17 1.08 2.44
CA PRO A 175 -10.90 -0.17 2.22
C PRO A 175 -11.77 -0.49 3.43
N SER A 176 -13.05 -0.80 3.23
CA SER A 176 -13.97 -1.07 4.34
C SER A 176 -13.56 -2.29 5.17
N ILE A 177 -12.96 -3.30 4.53
CA ILE A 177 -12.48 -4.53 5.18
C ILE A 177 -11.34 -4.23 6.15
N LEU A 178 -10.49 -3.23 5.85
CA LEU A 178 -9.33 -2.88 6.65
C LEU A 178 -9.58 -1.71 7.61
N LYS A 179 -10.77 -1.10 7.59
CA LYS A 179 -11.10 0.07 8.42
C LYS A 179 -10.77 -0.17 9.90
N ASP A 180 -11.29 -1.24 10.48
CA ASP A 180 -11.10 -1.51 11.91
C ASP A 180 -9.62 -1.77 12.24
N SER A 181 -8.93 -2.53 11.39
CA SER A 181 -7.48 -2.73 11.54
C SER A 181 -6.70 -1.41 11.54
N ILE A 182 -7.09 -0.46 10.70
CA ILE A 182 -6.45 0.86 10.61
C ILE A 182 -6.74 1.68 11.87
N LEU A 183 -7.98 1.63 12.40
CA LEU A 183 -8.33 2.31 13.64
C LEU A 183 -7.57 1.75 14.84
N TYR A 184 -7.45 0.43 14.95
CA TYR A 184 -6.62 -0.20 15.99
C TYR A 184 -5.13 0.17 15.84
N MET A 185 -4.62 0.24 14.61
CA MET A 185 -3.25 0.69 14.35
C MET A 185 -3.06 2.18 14.70
N ALA A 186 -4.05 3.03 14.46
CA ALA A 186 -4.01 4.43 14.88
C ALA A 186 -3.98 4.55 16.41
N GLY A 187 -4.82 3.78 17.11
CA GLY A 187 -4.80 3.69 18.57
C GLY A 187 -3.44 3.23 19.12
N TYR A 188 -2.84 2.22 18.48
CA TYR A 188 -1.46 1.78 18.79
C TYR A 188 -0.46 2.94 18.69
N LEU A 189 -0.41 3.64 17.55
CA LEU A 189 0.53 4.75 17.34
C LEU A 189 0.29 5.91 18.32
N THR A 190 -0.97 6.15 18.70
CA THR A 190 -1.33 7.13 19.73
C THR A 190 -0.80 6.70 21.10
N CYS A 191 -1.04 5.47 21.55
CA CYS A 191 -0.52 4.95 22.82
C CYS A 191 1.01 5.00 22.89
N VAL A 192 1.71 4.62 21.81
CA VAL A 192 3.17 4.74 21.71
C VAL A 192 3.61 6.18 21.90
N SER A 193 2.91 7.14 21.27
CA SER A 193 3.23 8.57 21.38
C SER A 193 2.99 9.12 22.80
N LEU A 194 2.05 8.53 23.54
CA LEU A 194 1.73 8.88 24.93
C LEU A 194 2.61 8.13 25.96
N GLY A 195 3.46 7.19 25.52
CA GLY A 195 4.31 6.38 26.40
C GLY A 195 3.61 5.18 27.05
N ASP A 196 2.36 4.88 26.67
CA ASP A 196 1.61 3.71 27.15
C ASP A 196 1.92 2.48 26.27
N THR A 197 3.07 1.86 26.52
CA THR A 197 3.54 0.71 25.73
C THR A 197 2.77 -0.57 26.01
N ASP A 198 2.18 -0.71 27.20
CA ASP A 198 1.44 -1.90 27.60
C ASP A 198 0.15 -2.02 26.80
N THR A 199 -0.68 -0.96 26.78
CA THR A 199 -1.91 -0.91 25.97
C THR A 199 -1.60 -0.97 24.47
N ALA A 200 -0.52 -0.31 24.04
CA ALA A 200 -0.09 -0.31 22.64
C ALA A 200 0.10 -1.73 22.09
N SER A 201 0.73 -2.63 22.85
CA SER A 201 0.98 -4.00 22.41
C SER A 201 -0.30 -4.78 22.07
N GLY A 202 -1.38 -4.58 22.85
CA GLY A 202 -2.69 -5.18 22.61
C GLY A 202 -3.32 -4.68 21.31
N PHE A 203 -3.28 -3.37 21.07
CA PHE A 203 -3.80 -2.78 19.83
C PHE A 203 -3.06 -3.25 18.59
N LEU A 204 -1.73 -3.36 18.66
CA LEU A 204 -0.95 -3.88 17.54
C LEU A 204 -1.35 -5.31 17.18
N GLY A 205 -1.54 -6.16 18.18
CA GLY A 205 -1.97 -7.55 17.99
C GLY A 205 -3.35 -7.64 17.32
N VAL A 206 -4.32 -6.84 17.77
CA VAL A 206 -5.66 -6.79 17.17
C VAL A 206 -5.61 -6.25 15.74
N ALA A 207 -4.91 -5.15 15.50
CA ALA A 207 -4.76 -4.55 14.17
C ALA A 207 -4.22 -5.58 13.17
N ARG A 208 -3.08 -6.20 13.48
CA ARG A 208 -2.46 -7.20 12.59
C ARG A 208 -3.36 -8.40 12.34
N LYS A 209 -4.05 -8.89 13.37
CA LYS A 209 -4.98 -10.02 13.24
C LYS A 209 -6.16 -9.70 12.32
N LEU A 210 -6.76 -8.52 12.45
CA LEU A 210 -7.87 -8.09 11.59
C LEU A 210 -7.44 -7.89 10.14
N ALA A 211 -6.20 -7.46 9.90
CA ALA A 211 -5.64 -7.34 8.56
C ALA A 211 -5.02 -8.63 7.99
N HIS A 212 -5.12 -9.76 8.70
CA HIS A 212 -4.46 -11.03 8.33
C HIS A 212 -2.94 -10.89 8.12
N ILE A 213 -2.30 -9.96 8.84
CA ILE A 213 -0.86 -9.74 8.79
C ILE A 213 -0.21 -10.80 9.69
N VAL A 214 0.40 -11.79 9.06
CA VAL A 214 1.16 -12.83 9.77
C VAL A 214 2.45 -12.21 10.32
N GLU A 215 2.80 -12.53 11.57
CA GLU A 215 4.13 -12.17 12.09
C GLU A 215 5.19 -12.99 11.36
N PRO A 216 6.35 -12.42 11.03
CA PRO A 216 7.42 -13.20 10.45
C PRO A 216 7.76 -14.33 11.43
N THR A 217 7.51 -15.58 11.01
CA THR A 217 8.01 -16.74 11.72
C THR A 217 9.53 -16.59 11.79
N THR A 218 10.06 -16.37 12.99
CA THR A 218 11.50 -16.40 13.24
C THR A 218 12.01 -17.78 12.82
N SER A 219 12.62 -17.84 11.65
CA SER A 219 13.37 -19.00 11.14
C SER A 219 14.81 -18.91 11.59
#